data_AF-A0A286IFR8-F1
#
_entry.id   AF-A0A286IFR8-F1
#
_cell.length_a   1.000
_cell.length_b   1.000
_cell.length_c   1.000
_cell.angle_alpha   90.00
_cell.angle_beta   90.00
_cell.angle_gamma   90.00
#
_symmetry.space_group_name_H-M   'P 1'
#
loop_
_entity.id
_entity.type
_entity.pdbx_description
1 polymer ?
#
loop_
_entity_poly.entity_id
_entity_poly.type
_entity_poly.pdbx_seq_one_letter_code
_entity_poly.pdbx_strand_id
1 'polypeptide(L)'
;MSSAKKSDPELWEKVKQEITESDKGGDPGEWSARKAQLAVQEYKKRGGGYEDDGADQEDTDLHQWTEEDWGTKSGGKSGESGERYLPRKIRMILTEDEYARSTEKKKQGDEQFVDQPDDVKRKVARIRDNGPTKDMLMERAQDLDIEGRSSMTKDELLDATDAATDDNGRGKGSVTALRAKSKDELYEMAQEKDIDGRSSMSKDDLVDALANKS
;
A
#
# COMPACT_ATOMS: atom_id res chain seq x y z
N MET A 1 19.49 -22.77 15.25
CA MET A 1 19.11 -22.03 14.04
C MET A 1 20.38 -21.40 13.48
N SER A 2 20.98 -22.01 12.46
CA SER A 2 22.05 -21.37 11.70
C SER A 2 21.45 -20.15 10.99
N SER A 3 21.96 -18.94 11.29
CA SER A 3 21.59 -17.75 10.51
C SER A 3 22.08 -17.96 9.08
N ALA A 4 21.20 -17.80 8.09
CA ALA A 4 21.61 -17.76 6.69
C ALA A 4 22.70 -16.67 6.53
N LYS A 5 23.83 -17.04 5.90
CA LYS A 5 24.93 -16.11 5.67
C LYS A 5 24.53 -15.13 4.57
N LYS A 6 24.67 -13.84 4.85
CA LYS A 6 24.25 -12.75 3.94
C LYS A 6 25.40 -12.42 3.00
N SER A 7 25.12 -12.26 1.71
CA SER A 7 26.14 -11.94 0.69
C SER A 7 26.70 -10.53 0.87
N ASP A 8 25.88 -9.61 1.41
CA ASP A 8 26.26 -8.25 1.75
C ASP A 8 25.76 -7.90 3.16
N PRO A 9 26.59 -8.09 4.20
CA PRO A 9 26.22 -7.78 5.58
C PRO A 9 26.05 -6.28 5.86
N GLU A 10 26.77 -5.40 5.16
CA GLU A 10 26.69 -3.96 5.37
C GLU A 10 25.36 -3.40 4.85
N LEU A 11 24.95 -3.84 3.66
CA LEU A 11 23.63 -3.54 3.11
C LEU A 11 22.51 -4.02 4.03
N TRP A 12 22.67 -5.20 4.65
CA TRP A 12 21.69 -5.73 5.59
C TRP A 12 21.54 -4.84 6.82
N GLU A 13 22.63 -4.43 7.46
CA GLU A 13 22.55 -3.57 8.64
C GLU A 13 21.96 -2.20 8.29
N LYS A 14 22.30 -1.63 7.13
CA LYS A 14 21.69 -0.39 6.64
C LYS A 14 20.17 -0.52 6.47
N VAL A 15 19.72 -1.56 5.77
CA VAL A 15 18.28 -1.83 5.57
C VAL A 15 17.57 -2.07 6.89
N LYS A 16 18.18 -2.88 7.77
CA LYS A 16 17.64 -3.17 9.09
C LYS A 16 17.47 -1.89 9.91
N GLN A 17 18.45 -1.00 9.90
CA GLN A 17 18.38 0.28 10.60
C GLN A 17 17.26 1.15 10.04
N GLU A 18 17.22 1.35 8.72
CA GLU A 18 16.18 2.17 8.07
C GLU A 18 14.77 1.65 8.37
N ILE A 19 14.55 0.33 8.31
CA ILE A 19 13.25 -0.27 8.62
C ILE A 19 12.94 -0.19 10.13
N THR A 20 13.95 -0.34 10.99
CA THR A 20 13.77 -0.19 12.45
C THR A 20 13.37 1.23 12.81
N GLU A 21 13.97 2.24 12.20
CA GLU A 21 13.65 3.66 12.41
C GLU A 21 12.31 4.06 11.76
N SER A 22 11.87 3.32 10.74
CA SER A 22 10.58 3.57 10.10
C SER A 22 9.39 3.24 11.01
N ASP A 23 8.25 3.83 10.69
CA ASP A 23 6.92 3.51 11.24
C ASP A 23 6.25 2.32 10.52
N LYS A 24 6.96 1.69 9.56
CA LYS A 24 6.46 0.53 8.82
C LYS A 24 6.62 -0.74 9.64
N GLY A 25 5.53 -1.48 9.83
CA GLY A 25 5.56 -2.78 10.50
C GLY A 25 5.71 -2.72 12.03
N GLY A 26 5.48 -1.57 12.66
CA GLY A 26 5.55 -1.40 14.11
C GLY A 26 5.99 0.01 14.50
N ASP A 27 6.20 0.26 15.79
CA ASP A 27 6.63 1.58 16.25
C ASP A 27 8.09 1.88 15.88
N PRO A 28 8.41 3.14 15.47
CA PRO A 28 9.77 3.59 15.21
C PRO A 28 10.75 3.26 16.34
N GLY A 29 11.92 2.74 15.98
CA GLY A 29 12.95 2.31 16.93
C GLY A 29 12.78 0.88 17.45
N GLU A 30 11.63 0.24 17.22
CA GLU A 30 11.40 -1.15 17.66
C GLU A 30 11.70 -2.17 16.57
N TRP A 31 12.16 -3.36 16.99
CA TRP A 31 12.34 -4.50 16.11
C TRP A 31 11.18 -5.49 16.27
N SER A 32 10.34 -5.60 15.25
CA SER A 32 9.18 -6.50 15.23
C SER A 32 9.36 -7.62 14.20
N ALA A 33 8.54 -8.67 14.28
CA ALA A 33 8.50 -9.72 13.27
C ALA A 33 8.21 -9.14 11.87
N ARG A 34 7.30 -8.17 11.77
CA ARG A 34 6.95 -7.52 10.51
C ARG A 34 8.09 -6.67 9.94
N LYS A 35 8.83 -5.96 10.81
CA LYS A 35 10.03 -5.22 10.41
C LYS A 35 11.15 -6.15 9.93
N ALA A 36 11.30 -7.31 10.56
CA ALA A 36 12.22 -8.33 10.06
C ALA A 36 11.86 -8.78 8.64
N GLN A 37 10.58 -8.99 8.35
CA GLN A 37 10.11 -9.33 7.01
C GLN A 37 10.38 -8.21 5.99
N LEU A 38 10.02 -6.97 6.33
CA LEU A 38 10.26 -5.79 5.47
C LEU A 38 11.76 -5.61 5.18
N ALA A 39 12.61 -5.81 6.19
CA ALA A 39 14.06 -5.74 6.02
C ALA A 39 14.59 -6.82 5.07
N VAL A 40 14.03 -8.04 5.10
CA VAL A 40 14.40 -9.11 4.14
C VAL A 40 14.01 -8.72 2.72
N GLN A 41 12.80 -8.21 2.51
CA GLN A 41 12.35 -7.78 1.17
C GLN A 41 13.21 -6.63 0.62
N GLU A 42 13.42 -5.59 1.41
CA GLU A 42 14.19 -4.42 1.00
C GLU A 42 15.66 -4.77 0.79
N TYR A 43 16.21 -5.69 1.59
CA TYR A 43 17.55 -6.24 1.40
C TYR A 43 17.69 -6.93 0.04
N LYS A 44 16.75 -7.84 -0.30
CA LYS A 44 16.70 -8.50 -1.61
C LYS A 44 16.53 -7.50 -2.75
N LYS A 45 15.62 -6.54 -2.59
CA LYS A 45 15.36 -5.48 -3.58
C LYS A 45 16.61 -4.64 -3.89
N ARG A 46 17.46 -4.41 -2.90
CA ARG A 46 18.73 -3.68 -3.05
C ARG A 46 19.89 -4.55 -3.53
N GLY A 47 19.63 -5.78 -3.96
CA GLY A 47 20.64 -6.71 -4.47
C GLY A 47 21.32 -7.57 -3.39
N GLY A 48 20.82 -7.53 -2.16
CA GLY A 48 21.24 -8.40 -1.07
C GLY A 48 20.79 -9.85 -1.31
N GLY A 49 21.68 -10.80 -1.09
CA GLY A 49 21.43 -12.23 -1.24
C GLY A 49 21.87 -13.01 -0.01
N TYR A 50 21.69 -14.33 -0.07
CA TYR A 50 22.15 -15.25 0.96
C TYR A 50 23.08 -16.28 0.30
N GLU A 51 24.17 -16.64 0.97
CA GLU A 51 25.18 -17.55 0.42
C GLU A 51 24.76 -19.03 0.47
N ASP A 52 23.72 -19.34 1.24
CA ASP A 52 23.07 -20.66 1.24
C ASP A 52 21.68 -20.52 0.62
N ASP A 53 21.41 -21.35 -0.40
CA ASP A 53 20.05 -21.71 -0.82
C ASP A 53 19.40 -22.50 0.32
N GLY A 54 18.99 -21.78 1.37
CA GLY A 54 18.19 -22.36 2.44
C GLY A 54 16.92 -22.96 1.85
N ALA A 55 16.49 -24.11 2.40
CA ALA A 55 15.38 -24.93 1.88
C ALA A 55 14.32 -24.09 1.18
N ASP A 56 14.05 -24.42 -0.10
CA ASP A 56 13.01 -23.81 -0.93
C ASP A 56 11.75 -23.58 -0.11
N GLN A 57 11.54 -22.33 0.29
CA GLN A 57 10.33 -21.87 1.00
C GLN A 57 9.23 -21.49 0.01
N GLU A 58 9.39 -21.88 -1.26
CA GLU A 58 8.58 -21.48 -2.40
C GLU A 58 7.09 -21.87 -2.24
N ASP A 59 6.78 -22.86 -1.39
CA ASP A 59 5.43 -23.41 -1.19
C ASP A 59 4.94 -23.37 0.28
N THR A 60 5.01 -22.21 0.94
CA THR A 60 4.30 -22.05 2.24
C THR A 60 3.39 -20.83 2.27
N ASP A 61 2.19 -20.95 2.85
CA ASP A 61 1.27 -19.83 3.12
C ASP A 61 1.96 -18.70 3.91
N LEU A 62 2.94 -19.06 4.74
CA LEU A 62 3.81 -18.12 5.46
C LEU A 62 4.69 -17.30 4.52
N HIS A 63 5.21 -17.88 3.42
CA HIS A 63 6.01 -17.16 2.44
C HIS A 63 5.17 -16.11 1.70
N GLN A 64 3.96 -16.46 1.24
CA GLN A 64 3.03 -15.53 0.62
C GLN A 64 2.65 -14.38 1.57
N TRP A 65 2.37 -14.69 2.84
CA TRP A 65 2.08 -13.68 3.87
C TRP A 65 3.26 -12.75 4.16
N THR A 66 4.49 -13.27 4.00
CA THR A 66 5.74 -12.55 4.25
C THR A 66 6.15 -11.64 3.10
N GLU A 67 5.80 -11.97 1.86
CA GLU A 67 6.09 -11.16 0.66
C GLU A 67 5.11 -10.01 0.46
N GLU A 68 3.92 -10.08 1.07
CA GLU A 68 2.95 -9.00 0.98
C GLU A 68 3.45 -7.71 1.68
N ASP A 69 3.19 -6.56 1.05
CA ASP A 69 3.47 -5.24 1.63
C ASP A 69 2.26 -4.72 2.42
N TRP A 70 2.22 -5.02 3.71
CA TRP A 70 1.17 -4.63 4.63
C TRP A 70 1.29 -3.18 5.10
N GLY A 71 0.17 -2.46 5.02
CA GLY A 71 0.09 -1.06 5.38
C GLY A 71 -1.34 -0.60 5.62
N THR A 72 -1.49 0.71 5.83
CA THR A 72 -2.77 1.43 5.75
C THR A 72 -2.76 2.24 4.46
N LYS A 73 -3.92 2.76 4.04
CA LYS A 73 -4.05 3.52 2.81
C LYS A 73 -3.54 4.95 2.98
N SER A 74 -3.66 5.55 4.18
CA SER A 74 -2.98 6.82 4.48
C SER A 74 -1.46 6.69 4.57
N GLY A 75 -0.94 5.50 4.87
CA GLY A 75 0.45 5.28 5.24
C GLY A 75 0.72 5.50 6.73
N GLY A 76 -0.24 6.01 7.50
CA GLY A 76 -0.11 6.20 8.94
C GLY A 76 -0.30 4.91 9.74
N LYS A 77 0.13 4.92 11.00
CA LYS A 77 -0.01 3.75 11.87
C LYS A 77 -1.47 3.36 12.08
N SER A 78 -1.78 2.08 11.94
CA SER A 78 -3.14 1.54 12.11
C SER A 78 -3.70 1.75 13.52
N GLY A 79 -2.85 1.76 14.55
CA GLY A 79 -3.22 2.01 15.94
C GLY A 79 -3.60 3.47 16.21
N GLU A 80 -2.97 4.42 15.51
CA GLU A 80 -3.23 5.86 15.66
C GLU A 80 -4.38 6.32 14.75
N SER A 81 -4.35 5.92 13.48
CA SER A 81 -5.35 6.30 12.46
C SER A 81 -6.68 5.57 12.59
N GLY A 82 -6.69 4.41 13.28
CA GLY A 82 -7.82 3.49 13.28
C GLY A 82 -8.06 2.81 11.92
N GLU A 83 -7.17 2.96 10.95
CA GLU A 83 -7.31 2.37 9.61
C GLU A 83 -7.09 0.86 9.60
N ARG A 84 -7.68 0.18 8.60
CA ARG A 84 -7.46 -1.25 8.42
C ARG A 84 -6.05 -1.53 7.92
N TYR A 85 -5.31 -2.37 8.64
CA TYR A 85 -4.00 -2.87 8.21
C TYR A 85 -4.19 -4.04 7.25
N LEU A 86 -3.85 -3.86 5.98
CA LEU A 86 -4.12 -4.82 4.89
C LEU A 86 -2.92 -4.95 3.94
N PRO A 87 -2.78 -6.10 3.25
CA PRO A 87 -1.79 -6.26 2.18
C PRO A 87 -1.96 -5.20 1.09
N ARG A 88 -0.86 -4.76 0.47
CA ARG A 88 -0.85 -3.76 -0.62
C ARG A 88 -1.79 -4.14 -1.74
N LYS A 89 -1.73 -5.40 -2.20
CA LYS A 89 -2.60 -5.91 -3.27
C LYS A 89 -4.07 -5.74 -2.92
N ILE A 90 -4.45 -6.02 -1.67
CA ILE A 90 -5.82 -5.80 -1.19
C ILE A 90 -6.17 -4.31 -1.16
N ARG A 91 -5.32 -3.46 -0.57
CA ARG A 91 -5.55 -2.00 -0.52
C ARG A 91 -5.69 -1.38 -1.90
N MET A 92 -4.93 -1.88 -2.87
CA MET A 92 -4.96 -1.46 -4.27
C MET A 92 -6.27 -1.83 -4.97
N ILE A 93 -6.79 -3.04 -4.72
CA ILE A 93 -7.98 -3.56 -5.41
C ILE A 93 -9.28 -3.11 -4.75
N LEU A 94 -9.30 -2.90 -3.43
CA LEU A 94 -10.48 -2.34 -2.76
C LEU A 94 -10.75 -0.93 -3.29
N THR A 95 -12.02 -0.65 -3.57
CA THR A 95 -12.44 0.72 -3.89
C THR A 95 -12.23 1.64 -2.69
N GLU A 96 -12.23 2.95 -2.91
CA GLU A 96 -12.16 3.91 -1.81
C GLU A 96 -13.32 3.71 -0.81
N ASP A 97 -14.53 3.45 -1.30
CA ASP A 97 -15.70 3.17 -0.46
C ASP A 97 -15.56 1.89 0.38
N GLU A 98 -15.11 0.78 -0.22
CA GLU A 98 -14.94 -0.48 0.49
C GLU A 98 -13.90 -0.37 1.61
N TYR A 99 -12.76 0.28 1.32
CA TYR A 99 -11.73 0.51 2.33
C TYR A 99 -12.22 1.45 3.43
N ALA A 100 -12.97 2.50 3.08
CA ALA A 100 -13.56 3.43 4.04
C ALA A 100 -14.56 2.74 4.96
N ARG A 101 -15.52 1.97 4.42
CA ARG A 101 -16.49 1.20 5.21
C ARG A 101 -15.81 0.20 6.14
N SER A 102 -14.76 -0.48 5.67
CA SER A 102 -14.00 -1.40 6.51
C SER A 102 -13.22 -0.69 7.62
N THR A 103 -12.69 0.50 7.35
CA THR A 103 -11.98 1.31 8.35
C THR A 103 -12.96 1.85 9.39
N GLU A 104 -14.10 2.37 8.95
CA GLU A 104 -15.13 2.91 9.83
C GLU A 104 -15.68 1.83 10.77
N LYS A 105 -15.97 0.64 10.25
CA LYS A 105 -16.36 -0.50 11.08
C LYS A 105 -15.31 -0.83 12.14
N LYS A 106 -14.01 -0.79 11.78
CA LYS A 106 -12.91 -0.99 12.76
C LYS A 106 -12.92 0.09 13.84
N LYS A 107 -13.09 1.36 13.47
CA LYS A 107 -13.08 2.49 14.41
C LYS A 107 -14.23 2.46 15.41
N GLN A 108 -15.38 1.93 15.00
CA GLN A 108 -16.57 1.82 15.83
C GLN A 108 -16.58 0.60 16.75
N GLY A 109 -15.70 -0.38 16.52
CA GLY A 109 -15.64 -1.58 17.34
C GLY A 109 -14.65 -1.46 18.49
N ASP A 110 -15.07 -1.89 19.67
CA ASP A 110 -14.25 -1.86 20.89
C ASP A 110 -13.47 -3.17 21.13
N GLU A 111 -13.65 -4.16 20.24
CA GLU A 111 -13.03 -5.47 20.35
C GLU A 111 -11.60 -5.48 19.78
N GLN A 112 -10.74 -6.34 20.33
CA GLN A 112 -9.38 -6.56 19.82
C GLN A 112 -9.40 -6.97 18.33
N PHE A 113 -10.44 -7.69 17.89
CA PHE A 113 -10.64 -8.13 16.52
C PHE A 113 -12.03 -7.77 16.01
N VAL A 114 -12.12 -6.66 15.26
CA VAL A 114 -13.37 -6.26 14.60
C VAL A 114 -13.44 -6.85 13.20
N ASP A 115 -14.51 -7.58 12.89
CA ASP A 115 -14.76 -8.15 11.58
C ASP A 115 -14.98 -7.06 10.50
N GLN A 116 -14.51 -7.32 9.27
CA GLN A 116 -14.83 -6.46 8.11
C GLN A 116 -16.34 -6.54 7.76
N PRO A 117 -16.89 -5.57 7.01
CA PRO A 117 -18.20 -5.75 6.36
C PRO A 117 -18.22 -7.04 5.52
N ASP A 118 -19.33 -7.78 5.49
CA ASP A 118 -19.33 -9.15 4.95
C ASP A 118 -18.98 -9.22 3.47
N ASP A 119 -19.38 -8.22 2.68
CA ASP A 119 -19.01 -8.05 1.28
C ASP A 119 -17.50 -7.86 1.12
N VAL A 120 -16.91 -6.93 1.89
CA VAL A 120 -15.47 -6.66 1.88
C VAL A 120 -14.70 -7.89 2.37
N LYS A 121 -15.15 -8.54 3.45
CA LYS A 121 -14.55 -9.77 4.00
C LYS A 121 -14.47 -10.87 2.94
N ARG A 122 -15.57 -11.11 2.21
CA ARG A 122 -15.62 -12.10 1.12
C ARG A 122 -14.69 -11.73 -0.03
N LYS A 123 -14.67 -10.47 -0.44
CA LYS A 123 -13.77 -9.98 -1.50
C LYS A 123 -12.30 -10.16 -1.10
N VAL A 124 -11.93 -9.75 0.11
CA VAL A 124 -10.56 -9.90 0.63
C VAL A 124 -10.14 -11.37 0.69
N ALA A 125 -10.99 -12.25 1.23
CA ALA A 125 -10.72 -13.68 1.27
C ALA A 125 -10.51 -14.25 -0.15
N ARG A 126 -11.40 -13.89 -1.10
CA ARG A 126 -11.29 -14.33 -2.49
C ARG A 126 -9.96 -13.91 -3.12
N ILE A 127 -9.53 -12.66 -2.92
CA ILE A 127 -8.28 -12.14 -3.50
C ILE A 127 -7.07 -12.87 -2.90
N ARG A 128 -7.08 -13.19 -1.62
CA ARG A 128 -5.99 -13.94 -0.96
C ARG A 128 -5.90 -15.37 -1.46
N ASP A 129 -7.04 -16.06 -1.58
CA ASP A 129 -7.05 -17.48 -1.92
C ASP A 129 -6.87 -17.75 -3.42
N ASN A 130 -7.41 -16.87 -4.28
CA ASN A 130 -7.52 -17.15 -5.72
C ASN A 130 -7.09 -15.95 -6.61
N GLY A 131 -6.64 -14.85 -6.02
CA GLY A 131 -6.40 -13.60 -6.74
C GLY A 131 -7.69 -12.84 -7.11
N PRO A 132 -7.55 -11.62 -7.65
CA PRO A 132 -8.70 -10.82 -8.06
C PRO A 132 -9.40 -11.40 -9.29
N THR A 133 -10.72 -11.23 -9.34
CA THR A 133 -11.49 -11.49 -10.55
C THR A 133 -11.45 -10.29 -11.50
N LYS A 134 -11.80 -10.50 -12.77
CA LYS A 134 -11.94 -9.40 -13.74
C LYS A 134 -12.94 -8.35 -13.24
N ASP A 135 -14.06 -8.79 -12.66
CA ASP A 135 -15.10 -7.88 -12.17
C ASP A 135 -14.61 -6.99 -11.02
N MET A 136 -13.83 -7.55 -10.09
CA MET A 136 -13.23 -6.77 -8.99
C MET A 136 -12.26 -5.70 -9.51
N LEU A 137 -11.45 -6.05 -10.51
CA LEU A 137 -10.52 -5.10 -11.13
C LEU A 137 -11.26 -4.07 -11.98
N MET A 138 -12.35 -4.47 -12.63
CA MET A 138 -13.20 -3.55 -13.41
C MET A 138 -13.87 -2.52 -12.51
N GLU A 139 -14.37 -2.95 -11.34
CA GLU A 139 -14.93 -2.07 -10.32
C GLU A 139 -13.89 -1.07 -9.79
N ARG A 140 -12.68 -1.55 -9.48
CA ARG A 140 -11.60 -0.65 -9.06
C ARG A 140 -11.13 0.28 -10.18
N ALA A 141 -11.01 -0.22 -11.41
CA ALA A 141 -10.65 0.60 -12.57
C ALA A 141 -11.72 1.67 -12.85
N GLN A 142 -12.98 1.39 -12.57
CA GLN A 142 -14.05 2.39 -12.62
C GLN A 142 -13.91 3.43 -11.51
N ASP A 143 -13.63 3.01 -10.27
CA ASP A 143 -13.37 3.91 -9.13
C ASP A 143 -12.14 4.81 -9.33
N LEU A 144 -11.20 4.38 -10.19
CA LEU A 144 -10.01 5.13 -10.59
C LEU A 144 -10.17 5.90 -11.90
N ASP A 145 -11.38 5.93 -12.48
CA ASP A 145 -11.69 6.58 -13.76
C ASP A 145 -10.77 6.16 -14.93
N ILE A 146 -10.32 4.89 -14.94
CA ILE A 146 -9.45 4.37 -16.00
C ILE A 146 -10.24 4.29 -17.32
N GLU A 147 -9.76 5.00 -18.34
CA GLU A 147 -10.31 4.97 -19.69
C GLU A 147 -10.04 3.64 -20.39
N GLY A 148 -10.92 3.23 -21.31
CA GLY A 148 -10.75 1.97 -22.05
C GLY A 148 -10.88 0.69 -21.21
N ARG A 149 -11.12 0.78 -19.90
CA ARG A 149 -11.25 -0.37 -18.97
C ARG A 149 -12.20 -1.47 -19.46
N SER A 150 -13.26 -1.12 -20.19
CA SER A 150 -14.25 -2.09 -20.69
C SER A 150 -13.71 -3.07 -21.73
N SER A 151 -12.69 -2.68 -22.49
CA SER A 151 -12.03 -3.56 -23.46
C SER A 151 -10.84 -4.32 -22.88
N MET A 152 -10.38 -3.96 -21.68
CA MET A 152 -9.22 -4.59 -21.06
C MET A 152 -9.52 -6.02 -20.59
N THR A 153 -8.51 -6.87 -20.68
CA THR A 153 -8.45 -8.19 -20.05
C THR A 153 -8.26 -8.06 -18.54
N LYS A 154 -8.36 -9.18 -17.81
CA LYS A 154 -8.12 -9.19 -16.36
C LYS A 154 -6.71 -8.68 -16.02
N ASP A 155 -5.71 -9.11 -16.78
CA ASP A 155 -4.32 -8.77 -16.49
C ASP A 155 -4.02 -7.31 -16.88
N GLU A 156 -4.55 -6.84 -18.01
CA GLU A 156 -4.47 -5.41 -18.37
C GLU A 156 -5.17 -4.50 -17.34
N LEU A 157 -6.31 -4.92 -16.78
CA LEU A 157 -6.97 -4.18 -15.70
C LEU A 157 -6.14 -4.17 -14.42
N LEU A 158 -5.46 -5.27 -14.10
CA LEU A 158 -4.57 -5.34 -12.95
C LEU A 158 -3.39 -4.37 -13.12
N ASP A 159 -2.74 -4.40 -14.27
CA ASP A 159 -1.60 -3.53 -14.59
C ASP A 159 -2.02 -2.06 -14.62
N ALA A 160 -3.17 -1.75 -15.23
CA ALA A 160 -3.70 -0.39 -15.26
C ALA A 160 -4.07 0.10 -13.85
N THR A 161 -4.64 -0.76 -13.01
CA THR A 161 -4.95 -0.44 -11.60
C THR A 161 -3.68 -0.19 -10.79
N ASP A 162 -2.67 -1.03 -10.94
CA ASP A 162 -1.37 -0.86 -10.27
C ASP A 162 -0.70 0.45 -10.73
N ALA A 163 -0.69 0.73 -12.04
CA ALA A 163 -0.13 1.96 -12.60
C ALA A 163 -0.90 3.23 -12.16
N ALA A 164 -2.21 3.14 -11.96
CA ALA A 164 -3.06 4.23 -11.51
C ALA A 164 -3.04 4.43 -9.99
N THR A 165 -2.39 3.54 -9.23
CA THR A 165 -2.29 3.65 -7.77
C THR A 165 -0.87 3.93 -7.30
N ASP A 166 -0.74 4.46 -6.08
CA ASP A 166 0.55 4.58 -5.40
C ASP A 166 0.88 3.33 -4.55
N ASP A 167 2.02 3.34 -3.87
CA ASP A 167 2.47 2.23 -3.01
C ASP A 167 1.48 1.87 -1.90
N ASN A 168 0.59 2.79 -1.55
CA ASN A 168 -0.44 2.55 -0.55
C ASN A 168 -1.79 2.11 -1.13
N GLY A 169 -1.87 1.93 -2.45
CA GLY A 169 -3.08 1.57 -3.16
C GLY A 169 -4.06 2.74 -3.33
N ARG A 170 -3.63 3.99 -3.13
CA ARG A 170 -4.46 5.19 -3.38
C ARG A 170 -4.44 5.52 -4.86
N GLY A 171 -5.58 5.96 -5.41
CA GLY A 171 -5.58 6.51 -6.76
C GLY A 171 -4.64 7.71 -6.87
N LYS A 172 -3.78 7.75 -7.89
CA LYS A 172 -2.90 8.89 -8.15
C LYS A 172 -3.74 10.14 -8.39
N GLY A 173 -3.46 11.20 -7.65
CA GLY A 173 -4.26 12.43 -7.69
C GLY A 173 -5.55 12.38 -6.86
N SER A 174 -5.87 11.26 -6.20
CA SER A 174 -6.94 11.25 -5.18
C SER A 174 -6.61 12.22 -4.04
N VAL A 175 -7.64 12.80 -3.42
CA VAL A 175 -7.48 13.73 -2.28
C VAL A 175 -6.62 13.10 -1.17
N THR A 176 -6.83 11.82 -0.86
CA THR A 176 -6.03 11.10 0.16
C THR A 176 -4.56 10.99 -0.23
N ALA A 177 -4.25 10.75 -1.51
CA ALA A 177 -2.87 10.72 -1.99
C ALA A 177 -2.23 12.10 -1.96
N LEU A 178 -2.96 13.13 -2.37
CA LEU A 178 -2.49 14.52 -2.38
C LEU A 178 -2.23 15.04 -0.96
N ARG A 179 -3.11 14.76 0.01
CA ARG A 179 -2.93 15.19 1.42
C ARG A 179 -1.67 14.64 2.08
N ALA A 180 -1.21 13.47 1.65
CA ALA A 180 0.01 12.85 2.17
C ALA A 180 1.30 13.52 1.67
N LYS A 181 1.23 14.29 0.59
CA LYS A 181 2.38 15.01 0.03
C LYS A 181 2.72 16.27 0.85
N SER A 182 3.96 16.71 0.75
CA SER A 182 4.37 18.01 1.27
C SER A 182 3.71 19.15 0.47
N LYS A 183 3.67 20.35 1.06
CA LYS A 183 3.16 21.53 0.34
C LYS A 183 3.99 21.82 -0.91
N ASP A 184 5.30 21.60 -0.85
CA ASP A 184 6.22 21.86 -1.96
C ASP A 184 6.00 20.87 -3.12
N GLU A 185 5.84 19.58 -2.84
CA GLU A 185 5.44 18.60 -3.87
C GLU A 185 4.10 18.95 -4.52
N LEU A 186 3.12 19.39 -3.73
CA LEU A 186 1.83 19.83 -4.25
C LEU A 186 1.96 21.09 -5.09
N TYR A 187 2.86 22.01 -4.72
CA TYR A 187 3.15 23.20 -5.50
C TYR A 187 3.80 22.84 -6.84
N GLU A 188 4.76 21.92 -6.88
CA GLU A 188 5.39 21.42 -8.10
C GLU A 188 4.36 20.76 -9.02
N MET A 189 3.52 19.87 -8.48
CA MET A 189 2.43 19.26 -9.24
C MET A 189 1.44 20.31 -9.78
N ALA A 190 1.11 21.32 -8.98
CA ALA A 190 0.24 22.41 -9.40
C ALA A 190 0.89 23.29 -10.47
N GLN A 191 2.21 23.40 -10.47
CA GLN A 191 2.98 24.08 -11.51
C GLN A 191 2.97 23.27 -12.82
N GLU A 192 3.22 21.97 -12.78
CA GLU A 192 3.18 21.09 -13.96
C GLU A 192 1.80 21.08 -14.62
N LYS A 193 0.74 21.19 -13.81
CA LYS A 193 -0.65 21.30 -14.29
C LYS A 193 -1.08 22.73 -14.63
N ASP A 194 -0.18 23.71 -14.63
CA ASP A 194 -0.49 25.13 -14.89
C ASP A 194 -1.70 25.65 -14.08
N ILE A 195 -1.71 25.40 -12.76
CA ILE A 195 -2.73 25.95 -11.86
C ILE A 195 -2.41 27.41 -11.55
N ASP A 196 -3.35 28.29 -11.93
CA ASP A 196 -3.27 29.72 -11.67
C ASP A 196 -3.42 30.03 -10.17
N GLY A 197 -2.66 31.02 -9.69
CA GLY A 197 -2.71 31.42 -8.27
C GLY A 197 -2.09 30.43 -7.29
N ARG A 198 -1.47 29.34 -7.77
CA ARG A 198 -0.84 28.29 -6.93
C ARG A 198 0.16 28.83 -5.90
N SER A 199 0.84 29.96 -6.19
CA SER A 199 1.82 30.58 -5.28
C SER A 199 1.22 31.17 -4.01
N SER A 200 -0.07 31.51 -4.03
CA SER A 200 -0.79 32.00 -2.85
C SER A 200 -1.63 30.92 -2.15
N MET A 201 -1.70 29.71 -2.72
CA MET A 201 -2.55 28.64 -2.18
C MET A 201 -1.98 28.05 -0.88
N SER A 202 -2.88 27.73 0.06
CA SER A 202 -2.54 26.86 1.18
C SER A 202 -2.32 25.41 0.69
N LYS A 203 -1.86 24.53 1.59
CA LYS A 203 -1.71 23.11 1.24
C LYS A 203 -3.07 22.50 0.85
N ASP A 204 -4.13 22.83 1.59
CA ASP A 204 -5.46 22.31 1.32
C ASP A 204 -6.03 22.88 0.01
N ASP A 205 -5.82 24.17 -0.26
CA ASP A 205 -6.22 24.76 -1.54
C ASP A 205 -5.51 24.11 -2.74
N LEU A 206 -4.21 23.77 -2.59
CA LEU A 206 -3.48 23.03 -3.62
C LEU A 206 -4.03 21.62 -3.82
N VAL A 207 -4.37 20.91 -2.75
CA VAL A 207 -5.02 19.59 -2.82
C VAL A 207 -6.34 19.69 -3.57
N ASP A 208 -7.20 20.63 -3.20
CA ASP A 208 -8.52 20.78 -3.83
C ASP A 208 -8.38 21.21 -5.29
N ALA A 209 -7.46 22.12 -5.61
CA ALA A 209 -7.20 22.53 -6.99
C ALA A 209 -6.65 21.37 -7.86
N LEU A 210 -5.76 20.55 -7.31
CA LEU A 210 -5.19 19.39 -8.00
C LEU A 210 -6.21 18.25 -8.18
N ALA A 211 -7.09 18.03 -7.20
CA ALA A 211 -8.13 17.00 -7.26
C ALA A 211 -9.24 17.36 -8.27
N ASN A 212 -9.56 18.64 -8.44
CA ASN A 212 -10.61 19.11 -9.34
C ASN A 212 -10.13 19.38 -10.77
N LYS A 213 -8.81 19.39 -11.02
CA LYS A 213 -8.24 19.57 -12.37
C LYS A 213 -8.03 18.20 -13.03
N SER A 214 -9.12 17.67 -13.56
CA SER A 214 -9.19 16.50 -14.45
C SER A 214 -8.63 16.83 -15.82
#